data_AF-A0A0F5MQ95-F1
#
_entry.id   AF-A0A0F5MQ95-F1
#
_cell.length_a   1.000
_cell.length_b   1.000
_cell.length_c   1.000
_cell.angle_alpha   90.00
_cell.angle_beta   90.00
_cell.angle_gamma   90.00
#
_symmetry.space_group_name_H-M   'P 1'
#
loop_
_entity.id
_entity.type
_entity.pdbx_description
1 polymer ?
#
loop_
_entity_poly.entity_id
_entity_poly.type
_entity_poly.pdbx_seq_one_letter_code
_entity_poly.pdbx_strand_id
1 'polypeptide(L)'
;MRLIVIIMMMFSSLAYAEDKLFKSNKETIITSNNLMVDQLNNLADFKGNVVAKQENLTLKADQMLVYYDKNTSDISKIITNGNVEIIDGEQTARG
;
A
#
# COMPACT_ATOMS: atom_id res chain seq x y z
N MET A 1 45.38 10.49 -19.21
CA MET A 1 44.68 9.25 -19.61
C MET A 1 44.44 8.25 -18.46
N ARG A 2 45.11 8.37 -17.29
CA ARG A 2 44.91 7.45 -16.14
C ARG A 2 44.09 8.02 -14.96
N LEU A 3 43.71 9.30 -14.98
CA LEU A 3 42.97 9.94 -13.88
C LEU A 3 41.48 10.21 -14.21
N ILE A 4 41.10 10.28 -15.49
CA ILE A 4 39.72 10.56 -15.93
C ILE A 4 38.82 9.31 -15.88
N VAL A 5 39.39 8.10 -15.87
CA VAL A 5 38.61 6.84 -15.88
C VAL A 5 38.02 6.50 -14.49
N ILE A 6 38.56 7.07 -13.41
CA ILE A 6 38.13 6.75 -12.04
C ILE A 6 36.87 7.53 -11.63
N ILE A 7 36.62 8.70 -12.21
CA ILE A 7 35.41 9.51 -11.92
C ILE A 7 34.15 8.96 -12.61
N MET A 8 34.29 8.09 -13.61
CA MET A 8 33.16 7.52 -14.35
C MET A 8 32.60 6.23 -13.73
N MET A 9 33.28 5.63 -12.75
CA MET A 9 32.84 4.39 -12.09
C MET A 9 31.98 4.59 -10.83
N MET A 10 31.84 5.81 -10.31
CA MET A 10 31.05 6.08 -9.09
C MET A 10 29.57 6.36 -9.34
N PHE A 11 29.07 6.16 -10.56
CA PHE A 11 27.66 6.36 -10.91
C PHE A 11 26.78 5.10 -10.72
N SER A 12 27.28 4.05 -10.07
CA SER A 12 26.52 2.82 -9.88
C SER A 12 25.91 2.77 -8.48
N SER A 13 24.57 2.75 -8.44
CA SER A 13 23.66 2.53 -7.30
C SER A 13 23.17 3.75 -6.52
N LEU A 14 22.43 4.64 -7.19
CA LEU A 14 21.18 5.09 -6.58
C LEU A 14 20.15 3.97 -6.80
N ALA A 15 20.13 2.99 -5.91
CA ALA A 15 19.03 2.06 -5.81
C ALA A 15 17.83 2.85 -5.28
N TYR A 16 17.00 3.37 -6.19
CA TYR A 16 15.71 3.91 -5.81
C TYR A 16 14.82 2.71 -5.46
N ALA A 17 14.56 2.51 -4.16
CA ALA A 17 13.47 1.65 -3.73
C ALA A 17 12.17 2.34 -4.18
N GLU A 18 11.54 1.80 -5.21
CA GLU A 18 10.23 2.27 -5.66
C GLU A 18 9.20 1.71 -4.67
N ASP A 19 8.78 2.55 -3.73
CA ASP A 19 7.71 2.25 -2.77
C ASP A 19 6.37 2.22 -3.53
N LYS A 20 6.14 1.14 -4.28
CA LYS A 20 4.97 0.93 -5.15
C LYS A 20 3.72 0.47 -4.39
N LEU A 21 3.71 0.53 -3.06
CA LEU A 21 2.50 0.27 -2.30
C LEU A 21 1.84 1.60 -1.94
N PHE A 22 0.79 1.95 -2.68
CA PHE A 22 -0.19 3.02 -2.38
C PHE A 22 0.22 4.48 -2.60
N LYS A 23 0.98 4.77 -3.67
CA LYS A 23 1.18 6.14 -4.15
C LYS A 23 0.61 6.34 -5.56
N SER A 24 -0.70 6.19 -5.69
CA SER A 24 -1.43 6.43 -6.93
C SER A 24 -2.62 7.34 -6.61
N ASN A 25 -2.81 8.43 -7.36
CA ASN A 25 -3.94 9.35 -7.26
C ASN A 25 -5.24 8.71 -7.81
N LYS A 26 -5.44 7.43 -7.46
CA LYS A 26 -6.48 6.58 -7.98
C LYS A 26 -7.29 6.08 -6.81
N GLU A 27 -8.60 6.19 -6.97
CA GLU A 27 -9.58 5.86 -5.95
C GLU A 27 -9.38 4.42 -5.45
N THR A 28 -9.38 4.27 -4.12
CA THR A 28 -9.31 2.97 -3.45
C THR A 28 -10.68 2.70 -2.84
N ILE A 29 -11.30 1.60 -3.24
CA ILE A 29 -12.61 1.19 -2.74
C ILE A 29 -12.40 0.04 -1.75
N ILE A 30 -12.90 0.21 -0.52
CA ILE A 30 -12.80 -0.81 0.53
C ILE A 30 -14.22 -1.25 0.92
N THR A 31 -14.48 -2.55 0.82
CA THR A 31 -15.74 -3.17 1.25
C THR A 31 -15.49 -4.15 2.39
N SER A 32 -16.47 -4.28 3.29
CA SER A 32 -16.39 -5.17 4.45
C SER A 32 -17.79 -5.46 5.00
N ASN A 33 -17.89 -6.39 5.96
CA ASN A 33 -19.12 -6.58 6.71
C ASN A 33 -19.36 -5.50 7.76
N ASN A 34 -18.30 -5.03 8.43
CA ASN A 34 -18.40 -4.02 9.49
C ASN A 34 -17.32 -2.96 9.32
N LEU A 35 -17.68 -1.70 9.59
CA LEU A 35 -16.78 -0.56 9.62
C LEU A 35 -16.95 0.18 10.96
N MET A 36 -15.84 0.41 11.66
CA MET A 36 -15.76 1.32 12.79
C MET A 36 -14.78 2.44 12.46
N VAL A 37 -15.14 3.69 12.76
CA VAL A 37 -14.30 4.86 12.50
C VAL A 37 -13.91 5.52 13.82
N ASP A 38 -12.61 5.63 14.04
CA ASP A 38 -12.01 6.44 15.10
C ASP A 38 -11.47 7.74 14.49
N GLN A 39 -12.26 8.80 14.63
CA GLN A 39 -11.92 10.12 14.10
C GLN A 39 -10.79 10.82 14.86
N LEU A 40 -10.53 10.43 16.11
CA LEU A 40 -9.47 11.04 16.91
C LEU A 40 -8.10 10.55 16.42
N ASN A 41 -8.03 9.26 16.08
CA ASN A 41 -6.81 8.61 15.59
C ASN A 41 -6.72 8.55 14.06
N ASN A 42 -7.72 9.09 13.34
CA ASN A 42 -7.86 9.02 11.88
C ASN A 42 -7.73 7.58 11.36
N LEU A 43 -8.50 6.68 11.96
CA LEU A 43 -8.43 5.24 11.73
C LEU A 43 -9.80 4.70 11.36
N ALA A 44 -9.87 3.97 10.26
CA ALA A 44 -11.01 3.15 9.88
C ALA A 44 -10.67 1.66 10.04
N ASP A 45 -11.40 0.98 10.92
CA ASP A 45 -11.27 -0.44 11.21
C ASP A 45 -12.36 -1.23 10.48
N PHE A 46 -11.97 -1.91 9.40
CA PHE A 46 -12.81 -2.74 8.56
C PHE A 46 -12.68 -4.20 9.00
N LYS A 47 -13.80 -4.90 9.21
CA LYS A 47 -13.82 -6.29 9.69
C LYS A 47 -14.81 -7.15 8.92
N GLY A 48 -14.40 -8.40 8.69
CA GLY A 48 -15.17 -9.45 8.05
C GLY A 48 -15.16 -9.31 6.53
N ASN A 49 -14.60 -10.32 5.86
CA ASN A 49 -14.53 -10.42 4.39
C ASN A 49 -14.09 -9.10 3.73
N VAL A 50 -13.01 -8.51 4.22
CA VAL A 50 -12.57 -7.18 3.78
C VAL A 50 -11.88 -7.30 2.43
N VAL A 51 -12.28 -6.45 1.48
CA VAL A 51 -11.69 -6.35 0.15
C VAL A 51 -11.39 -4.90 -0.17
N ALA A 52 -10.12 -4.58 -0.37
CA ALA A 52 -9.68 -3.29 -0.90
C ALA A 52 -9.28 -3.44 -2.37
N LYS A 53 -9.76 -2.54 -3.22
CA LYS A 53 -9.47 -2.53 -4.67
C LYS A 53 -8.94 -1.17 -5.09
N GLN A 54 -7.83 -1.18 -5.81
CA GLN A 54 -7.27 -0.03 -6.50
C GLN A 54 -6.81 -0.48 -7.88
N GLU A 55 -7.55 -0.11 -8.93
CA GLU A 55 -7.32 -0.60 -10.30
C GLU A 55 -7.23 -2.13 -10.40
N ASN A 56 -6.05 -2.66 -10.73
CA ASN A 56 -5.75 -4.09 -10.89
C ASN A 56 -5.24 -4.73 -9.59
N LEU A 57 -5.01 -3.94 -8.54
CA LEU A 57 -4.61 -4.41 -7.23
C LEU A 57 -5.85 -4.73 -6.39
N THR A 58 -5.96 -5.97 -5.93
CA THR A 58 -6.97 -6.39 -4.96
C THR A 58 -6.29 -6.95 -3.72
N LEU A 59 -6.61 -6.41 -2.56
CA LEU A 59 -6.18 -6.91 -1.26
C LEU A 59 -7.39 -7.49 -0.53
N LYS A 60 -7.27 -8.68 0.00
CA LYS A 60 -8.29 -9.33 0.85
C LYS A 60 -7.71 -9.67 2.20
N ALA A 61 -8.52 -9.56 3.24
CA ALA A 61 -8.17 -9.96 4.61
C ALA A 61 -9.42 -10.13 5.47
N ASP A 62 -9.27 -10.73 6.64
CA ASP A 62 -10.33 -10.76 7.65
C ASP A 62 -10.54 -9.39 8.29
N GLN A 63 -9.46 -8.60 8.43
CA GLN A 63 -9.49 -7.25 9.00
C GLN A 63 -8.49 -6.33 8.28
N MET A 64 -8.87 -5.05 8.13
CA MET A 64 -7.96 -3.98 7.70
C MET A 64 -8.10 -2.74 8.58
N LEU A 65 -6.99 -2.27 9.15
CA LEU A 65 -6.86 -1.01 9.85
C LEU A 65 -6.28 0.03 8.88
N VAL A 66 -7.10 1.00 8.50
CA VAL A 66 -6.77 2.01 7.48
C VAL A 66 -6.58 3.35 8.17
N TYR A 67 -5.34 3.83 8.21
CA TYR A 67 -5.00 5.16 8.69
C TYR A 67 -5.05 6.14 7.54
N TYR A 68 -5.72 7.27 7.71
CA TYR A 68 -5.88 8.29 6.67
C TYR A 68 -5.51 9.68 7.17
N ASP A 69 -5.13 10.57 6.26
CA ASP A 69 -4.99 11.99 6.58
C ASP A 69 -6.38 12.64 6.70
N LYS A 70 -6.61 13.39 7.78
CA LYS A 70 -7.92 14.01 8.04
C LYS A 70 -8.31 15.08 7.02
N ASN A 71 -7.32 15.78 6.46
CA ASN A 71 -7.55 16.93 5.58
C ASN A 71 -7.68 16.48 4.13
N THR A 72 -6.85 15.54 3.69
CA THR A 72 -6.84 15.08 2.29
C THR A 72 -7.65 13.80 2.07
N SER A 73 -7.98 13.07 3.15
CA SER A 73 -8.54 11.70 3.10
C SER A 73 -7.64 10.68 2.41
N ASP A 74 -6.36 11.02 2.18
CA ASP A 74 -5.41 10.09 1.60
C ASP A 74 -5.09 8.97 2.57
N ILE A 75 -5.04 7.74 2.06
CA ILE A 75 -4.64 6.59 2.85
C ILE A 75 -3.13 6.69 3.13
N SER A 76 -2.78 6.78 4.40
CA SER A 76 -1.38 6.83 4.85
C SER A 76 -0.79 5.45 5.15
N LYS A 77 -1.63 4.51 5.58
CA LYS A 77 -1.21 3.14 5.95
C LYS A 77 -2.40 2.20 6.00
N ILE A 78 -2.21 0.98 5.53
CA ILE A 78 -3.15 -0.14 5.74
C ILE A 78 -2.39 -1.24 6.48
N ILE A 79 -2.95 -1.72 7.60
CA ILE A 79 -2.49 -2.91 8.30
C ILE A 79 -3.56 -3.99 8.15
N THR A 80 -3.20 -5.13 7.58
CA THR A 80 -4.11 -6.26 7.38
C THR A 80 -3.83 -7.39 8.34
N ASN A 81 -4.87 -8.15 8.69
CA ASN A 81 -4.73 -9.32 9.55
C ASN A 81 -5.74 -10.41 9.15
N GLY A 82 -5.28 -11.66 9.18
CA GLY A 82 -6.08 -12.85 8.87
C GLY A 82 -6.33 -13.07 7.38
N ASN A 83 -6.06 -14.29 6.90
CA ASN A 83 -6.32 -14.75 5.53
C ASN A 83 -5.93 -13.74 4.45
N VAL A 84 -4.70 -13.19 4.54
CA VAL A 84 -4.30 -12.08 3.67
C VAL A 84 -4.01 -12.61 2.26
N GLU A 85 -4.64 -12.00 1.25
CA GLU A 85 -4.42 -12.31 -0.16
C GLU A 85 -4.23 -11.01 -0.95
N ILE A 86 -3.12 -10.90 -1.67
CA ILE A 86 -2.80 -9.77 -2.55
C ILE A 86 -2.83 -10.29 -3.97
N ILE A 87 -3.60 -9.64 -4.85
CA ILE A 87 -3.73 -9.98 -6.26
C ILE A 87 -3.33 -8.73 -7.06
N ASP A 88 -2.26 -8.82 -7.84
CA ASP A 88 -1.74 -7.76 -8.71
C ASP A 88 -1.61 -8.29 -10.14
N GLY A 89 -2.66 -8.08 -10.94
CA GLY A 89 -2.78 -8.68 -12.27
C GLY A 89 -2.74 -10.21 -12.17
N GLU A 90 -1.72 -10.83 -12.77
CA GLU A 90 -1.51 -12.30 -12.76
C GLU A 90 -0.77 -12.79 -11.49
N GLN A 91 -0.26 -11.89 -10.66
CA GLN A 91 0.50 -12.24 -9.47
C GLN A 91 -0.43 -12.36 -8.26
N THR A 92 -0.27 -13.42 -7.48
CA THR A 92 -0.98 -13.59 -6.21
C THR A 92 0.00 -13.93 -5.10
N ALA A 93 -0.11 -13.22 -3.98
CA ALA A 93 0.63 -13.48 -2.75
C ALA A 93 -0.34 -13.73 -1.59
N ARG A 94 0.04 -14.61 -0.66
CA ARG A 94 -0.77 -14.95 0.53
C ARG A 94 0.08 -14.94 1.79
N GLY A 95 -0.52 -14.60 2.93
CA GLY A 95 0.17 -14.50 4.23
C GLY A 95 -0.76 -14.66 5.43
#